data_AF-B6XWA4-F1
#
_entry.id   AF-B6XWA4-F1
#
_cell.length_a   1.000
_cell.length_b   1.000
_cell.length_c   1.000
_cell.angle_alpha   90.00
_cell.angle_beta   90.00
_cell.angle_gamma   90.00
#
_symmetry.space_group_name_H-M   'P 1'
#
loop_
_entity.id
_entity.type
_entity.pdbx_description
1 polymer ?
#
loop_
_entity_poly.entity_id
_entity_poly.type
_entity_poly.pdbx_seq_one_letter_code
_entity_poly.pdbx_strand_id
1 'polypeptide(L)'
;MQPGASETVDVTVDRYLLASYDYTKAKGYILSAGDYYFTIGDNAHDALNNVLAAENATGMTDFDGKPVEGDAAKTYRWSYDDVDTKTYAKSDAGERVTNRFEDADANYWKDGAVTYLTRSDWKGTFPTEPVKMTATGKMIELLKGDLYRQSKDSKSVSDYTQGADNGLTFVMMKDVDYNDDETWNKYLDEMTIDEMTTQLSDLFGTAEAASVNRPAYAAGDGTASVGGNTYAKEYGDARDVTLYPATNVLASTWDYGRMQRRGELVGEEALYAKTPVGWGGGGNLHRTPFGGRNGEYWSEDSIMVYLDNLVELSAAQKKGFAQGVKHVAGNDQELYREGLNMFFNEQAFREGALKGVEGIVSNENATALMMSFNRLGVVWSSASTALTTQVIRNEWGFKGMIETDGVAGGSYKSHFPSSLAAGVTTYCIDPGNTAAAGIKNQIEDNDDGDMLGYLRTSMKNFHYALTRTSLINGLDANAKVVKVTPWWRYAIFGVDAAFALMTLGCAYMMWRSGRRGKNARETVKVESETATGK
;
A
#
# COMPACT_ATOMS: atom_id res chain seq x y z
N MET A 1 -21.64 30.73 12.77
CA MET A 1 -22.62 31.17 13.80
C MET A 1 -23.25 32.50 13.39
N GLN A 2 -24.47 32.81 13.85
CA GLN A 2 -25.06 34.16 13.66
C GLN A 2 -24.27 35.20 14.49
N PRO A 3 -24.24 36.49 14.09
CA PRO A 3 -23.60 37.53 14.90
C PRO A 3 -24.10 37.54 16.35
N GLY A 4 -23.17 37.49 17.31
CA GLY A 4 -23.46 37.48 18.75
C GLY A 4 -23.85 36.11 19.33
N ALA A 5 -23.94 35.06 18.51
CA ALA A 5 -24.11 33.70 19.03
C ALA A 5 -22.77 33.12 19.51
N SER A 6 -22.82 32.32 20.55
CA SER A 6 -21.70 31.56 21.09
C SER A 6 -22.06 30.09 21.20
N GLU A 7 -21.07 29.23 21.06
CA GLU A 7 -21.19 27.80 21.32
C GLU A 7 -20.12 27.35 22.32
N THR A 8 -20.42 26.29 23.05
CA THR A 8 -19.47 25.60 23.91
C THR A 8 -19.08 24.31 23.20
N VAL A 9 -17.79 24.08 23.03
CA VAL A 9 -17.24 22.92 22.35
C VAL A 9 -16.38 22.14 23.34
N ASP A 10 -16.64 20.85 23.47
CA ASP A 10 -15.80 19.94 24.24
C ASP A 10 -14.74 19.35 23.32
N VAL A 11 -13.47 19.49 23.70
CA VAL A 11 -12.33 18.91 22.98
C VAL A 11 -11.78 17.76 23.80
N THR A 12 -11.86 16.55 23.24
CA THR A 12 -11.24 15.35 23.84
C THR A 12 -9.91 15.10 23.18
N VAL A 13 -8.85 14.96 23.97
CA VAL A 13 -7.51 14.62 23.49
C VAL A 13 -7.19 13.20 23.94
N ASP A 14 -6.96 12.31 22.97
CA ASP A 14 -6.40 10.99 23.27
C ASP A 14 -4.96 11.15 23.75
N ARG A 15 -4.69 10.65 24.96
CA ARG A 15 -3.37 10.68 25.59
C ARG A 15 -2.32 9.96 24.73
N TYR A 16 -2.70 8.98 23.90
CA TYR A 16 -1.78 8.30 22.99
C TYR A 16 -1.15 9.26 21.99
N LEU A 17 -1.90 10.26 21.51
CA LEU A 17 -1.40 11.25 20.55
C LEU A 17 -0.38 12.23 21.17
N LEU A 18 -0.18 12.18 22.49
CA LEU A 18 0.85 12.95 23.21
C LEU A 18 2.15 12.15 23.41
N ALA A 19 2.14 10.84 23.13
CA ALA A 19 3.30 10.00 23.35
C ALA A 19 4.39 10.28 22.32
N SER A 20 5.65 10.24 22.77
CA SER A 20 6.83 10.31 21.90
C SER A 20 7.45 8.92 21.78
N TYR A 21 8.03 8.62 20.63
CA TYR A 21 8.74 7.37 20.38
C TYR A 21 10.21 7.52 20.75
N ASP A 22 10.62 6.95 21.88
CA ASP A 22 12.03 6.91 22.26
C ASP A 22 12.72 5.74 21.55
N TYR A 23 13.28 6.03 20.36
CA TYR A 23 14.00 5.04 19.56
C TYR A 23 15.36 4.62 20.15
N THR A 24 15.82 5.25 21.25
CA THR A 24 17.16 5.03 21.81
C THR A 24 17.15 4.14 23.04
N LYS A 25 16.39 4.52 24.10
CA LYS A 25 16.42 3.80 25.38
C LYS A 25 15.23 2.85 25.50
N ALA A 26 14.01 3.39 25.48
CA ALA A 26 12.80 2.59 25.65
C ALA A 26 12.53 1.70 24.42
N LYS A 27 12.95 2.15 23.23
CA LYS A 27 12.64 1.55 21.93
C LYS A 27 11.13 1.37 21.76
N GLY A 28 10.36 2.42 22.00
CA GLY A 28 8.90 2.36 22.04
C GLY A 28 8.28 3.71 22.43
N TYR A 29 6.95 3.77 22.44
CA TYR A 29 6.23 4.97 22.86
C TYR A 29 6.34 5.19 24.37
N ILE A 30 6.63 6.43 24.75
CA ILE A 30 6.73 6.89 26.12
C ILE A 30 5.88 8.13 26.33
N LEU A 31 5.43 8.34 27.57
CA LEU A 31 5.03 9.65 28.04
C LEU A 31 6.07 10.14 29.05
N SER A 32 6.74 11.23 28.72
CA SER A 32 7.76 11.82 29.58
C SER A 32 7.13 12.47 30.81
N ALA A 33 7.88 12.50 31.91
CA ALA A 33 7.53 13.37 33.04
C ALA A 33 7.69 14.84 32.61
N GLY A 34 6.78 15.71 33.07
CA GLY A 34 6.83 17.13 32.80
C GLY A 34 5.46 17.80 32.81
N ASP A 35 5.46 19.07 32.42
CA ASP A 35 4.25 19.87 32.24
C ASP A 35 3.77 19.78 30.80
N TYR A 36 2.52 19.37 30.64
CA TYR A 36 1.80 19.36 29.37
C TYR A 36 0.85 20.54 29.34
N TYR A 37 1.01 21.39 28.33
CA TYR A 37 0.15 22.57 28.11
C TYR A 37 -0.80 22.32 26.94
N PHE A 38 -2.10 22.44 27.22
CA PHE A 38 -3.16 22.40 26.22
C PHE A 38 -3.69 23.80 26.04
N THR A 39 -3.76 24.28 24.81
CA THR A 39 -4.06 25.68 24.53
C THR A 39 -4.94 25.81 23.31
N ILE A 40 -5.76 26.85 23.29
CA ILE A 40 -6.54 27.25 22.13
C ILE A 40 -5.99 28.56 21.57
N GLY A 41 -6.00 28.70 20.25
CA GLY A 41 -5.56 29.91 19.54
C GLY A 41 -6.06 29.89 18.10
N ASP A 42 -6.03 31.05 17.44
CA ASP A 42 -6.49 31.16 16.05
C ASP A 42 -5.51 30.48 15.06
N ASN A 43 -4.27 30.26 15.49
CA ASN A 43 -3.24 29.49 14.80
C ASN A 43 -2.18 28.99 15.81
N ALA A 44 -1.19 28.23 15.33
CA ALA A 44 -0.14 27.65 16.17
C ALA A 44 0.79 28.68 16.84
N HIS A 45 0.99 29.87 16.24
CA HIS A 45 1.78 30.94 16.87
C HIS A 45 1.04 31.57 18.03
N ASP A 46 -0.26 31.85 17.87
CA ASP A 46 -1.09 32.38 18.95
C ASP A 46 -1.23 31.37 20.09
N ALA A 47 -1.43 30.10 19.75
CA ALA A 47 -1.44 29.01 20.72
C ALA A 47 -0.13 28.94 21.52
N LEU A 48 1.03 29.01 20.83
CA LEU A 48 2.34 29.04 21.48
C LEU A 48 2.51 30.27 22.38
N ASN A 49 2.07 31.45 21.92
CA ASN A 49 2.14 32.67 22.72
C ASN A 49 1.29 32.56 24.00
N ASN A 50 0.12 31.91 23.96
CA ASN A 50 -0.68 31.66 25.17
C ASN A 50 0.05 30.74 26.16
N VAL A 51 0.74 29.70 25.68
CA VAL A 51 1.58 28.82 26.52
C VAL A 51 2.72 29.61 27.15
N LEU A 52 3.44 30.40 26.34
CA LEU A 52 4.53 31.27 26.82
C LEU A 52 4.05 32.27 27.88
N ALA A 53 2.86 32.85 27.72
CA ALA A 53 2.24 33.70 28.72
C ALA A 53 1.92 32.95 30.02
N ALA A 54 1.43 31.70 29.94
CA ALA A 54 1.22 30.84 31.10
C ALA A 54 2.53 30.49 31.84
N GLU A 55 3.66 30.48 31.12
CA GLU A 55 5.00 30.33 31.68
C GLU A 55 5.65 31.65 32.15
N ASN A 56 4.92 32.77 32.06
CA ASN A 56 5.43 34.12 32.36
C ASN A 56 6.60 34.57 31.47
N ALA A 57 6.70 34.02 30.25
CA ALA A 57 7.68 34.48 29.27
C ALA A 57 7.26 35.85 28.68
N THR A 58 8.25 36.58 28.14
CA THR A 58 8.07 37.91 27.55
C THR A 58 8.72 37.99 26.18
N GLY A 59 8.34 38.99 25.37
CA GLY A 59 8.95 39.21 24.05
C GLY A 59 8.36 38.34 22.94
N MET A 60 7.10 37.91 23.12
CA MET A 60 6.33 37.19 22.12
C MET A 60 6.07 38.06 20.88
N THR A 61 5.99 37.42 19.72
CA THR A 61 5.66 38.07 18.46
C THR A 61 4.62 37.30 17.69
N ASP A 62 3.86 37.99 16.84
CA ASP A 62 3.02 37.37 15.83
C ASP A 62 3.88 36.80 14.68
N PHE A 63 3.21 36.24 13.67
CA PHE A 63 3.84 35.69 12.47
C PHE A 63 4.66 36.74 11.69
N ASP A 64 4.26 38.01 11.72
CA ASP A 64 4.99 39.12 11.06
C ASP A 64 6.19 39.61 11.91
N GLY A 65 6.40 39.05 13.10
CA GLY A 65 7.43 39.49 14.04
C GLY A 65 7.04 40.74 14.84
N LYS A 66 5.77 41.15 14.84
CA LYS A 66 5.30 42.28 15.64
C LYS A 66 5.07 41.83 17.09
N PRO A 67 5.38 42.67 18.10
CA PRO A 67 5.13 42.33 19.48
C PRO A 67 3.64 42.07 19.75
N VAL A 68 3.34 40.97 20.43
CA VAL A 68 1.99 40.62 20.89
C VAL A 68 2.04 40.07 22.32
N GLU A 69 0.88 40.02 22.97
CA GLU A 69 0.70 39.35 24.25
C GLU A 69 -0.01 38.01 24.03
N GLY A 70 0.37 37.00 24.80
CA GLY A 70 -0.40 35.76 24.93
C GLY A 70 -1.43 35.86 26.06
N ASP A 71 -2.42 34.96 26.04
CA ASP A 71 -3.48 34.84 27.04
C ASP A 71 -3.36 33.52 27.81
N ALA A 72 -2.80 33.59 29.01
CA ALA A 72 -2.63 32.42 29.88
C ALA A 72 -3.97 31.76 30.27
N ALA A 73 -5.10 32.48 30.21
CA ALA A 73 -6.42 31.91 30.53
C ALA A 73 -6.92 30.94 29.44
N LYS A 74 -6.34 30.98 28.24
CA LYS A 74 -6.61 30.02 27.16
C LYS A 74 -5.78 28.74 27.27
N THR A 75 -4.96 28.61 28.30
CA THR A 75 -4.06 27.48 28.49
C THR A 75 -4.42 26.69 29.74
N TYR A 76 -4.55 25.39 29.59
CA TYR A 76 -4.67 24.41 30.66
C TYR A 76 -3.34 23.68 30.84
N ARG A 77 -2.86 23.59 32.08
CA ARG A 77 -1.64 22.87 32.44
C ARG A 77 -1.99 21.55 33.14
N TRP A 78 -1.39 20.47 32.67
CA TRP A 78 -1.42 19.17 33.31
C TRP A 78 0.01 18.72 33.63
N SER A 79 0.32 18.56 34.92
CA SER A 79 1.61 18.05 35.37
C SER A 79 1.57 16.53 35.49
N TYR A 80 2.61 15.88 34.97
CA TYR A 80 2.78 14.44 35.02
C TYR A 80 4.17 14.10 35.56
N ASP A 81 4.24 13.48 36.74
CA ASP A 81 5.52 13.33 37.47
C ASP A 81 6.33 12.09 37.05
N ASP A 82 5.68 11.11 36.42
CA ASP A 82 6.29 9.83 36.08
C ASP A 82 6.71 9.77 34.60
N VAL A 83 7.70 8.92 34.30
CA VAL A 83 7.94 8.49 32.92
C VAL A 83 7.17 7.20 32.68
N ASP A 84 6.19 7.24 31.78
CA ASP A 84 5.42 6.08 31.40
C ASP A 84 6.04 5.41 30.18
N THR A 85 6.60 4.22 30.38
CA THR A 85 7.14 3.36 29.31
C THR A 85 6.30 2.10 29.11
N LYS A 86 5.15 1.99 29.78
CA LYS A 86 4.40 0.73 29.89
C LYS A 86 3.05 0.81 29.19
N THR A 87 2.34 1.93 29.29
CA THR A 87 0.97 2.07 28.77
C THR A 87 0.90 1.78 27.27
N TYR A 88 1.91 2.21 26.50
CA TYR A 88 1.97 2.04 25.05
C TYR A 88 3.08 1.07 24.60
N ALA A 89 3.56 0.21 25.51
CA ALA A 89 4.58 -0.80 25.19
C ALA A 89 4.01 -1.96 24.36
N LYS A 90 2.69 -2.13 24.37
CA LYS A 90 1.95 -3.06 23.52
C LYS A 90 0.93 -2.29 22.72
N SER A 91 0.71 -2.72 21.49
CA SER A 91 -0.36 -2.21 20.65
C SER A 91 -1.71 -2.78 21.07
N ASP A 92 -2.78 -2.25 20.49
CA ASP A 92 -4.15 -2.77 20.68
C ASP A 92 -4.29 -4.23 20.25
N ALA A 93 -3.48 -4.68 19.28
CA ALA A 93 -3.39 -6.08 18.86
C ALA A 93 -2.60 -6.98 19.85
N GLY A 94 -2.05 -6.41 20.92
CA GLY A 94 -1.32 -7.12 21.96
C GLY A 94 0.15 -7.41 21.65
N GLU A 95 0.65 -6.99 20.49
CA GLU A 95 2.04 -7.14 20.06
C GLU A 95 2.92 -6.09 20.75
N ARG A 96 4.18 -6.46 21.02
CA ARG A 96 5.15 -5.51 21.56
C ARG A 96 5.53 -4.46 20.51
N VAL A 97 5.33 -3.19 20.85
CA VAL A 97 5.86 -2.07 20.06
C VAL A 97 7.36 -1.96 20.34
N THR A 98 8.18 -2.05 19.28
CA THR A 98 9.64 -1.95 19.39
C THR A 98 10.27 -1.41 18.10
N ASN A 99 11.53 -0.99 18.14
CA ASN A 99 12.24 -0.57 16.94
C ASN A 99 12.23 -1.69 15.87
N ARG A 100 11.87 -1.34 14.63
CA ARG A 100 11.85 -2.24 13.45
C ARG A 100 12.70 -1.72 12.28
N PHE A 101 13.16 -0.46 12.32
CA PHE A 101 13.78 0.24 11.19
C PHE A 101 15.17 0.80 11.54
N GLU A 102 15.92 0.14 12.44
CA GLU A 102 17.27 0.61 12.81
C GLU A 102 18.20 0.72 11.60
N ASP A 103 18.03 -0.14 10.59
CA ASP A 103 18.81 -0.12 9.34
C ASP A 103 18.38 0.96 8.33
N ALA A 104 17.30 1.70 8.62
CA ALA A 104 16.94 2.91 7.89
C ALA A 104 17.64 4.16 8.46
N ASP A 105 18.29 4.08 9.62
CA ASP A 105 19.14 5.16 10.13
C ASP A 105 20.50 5.12 9.40
N ALA A 106 20.95 6.26 8.86
CA ALA A 106 22.26 6.31 8.21
C ALA A 106 23.41 6.02 9.21
N ASN A 107 23.21 6.35 10.49
CA ASN A 107 24.18 6.10 11.56
C ASN A 107 24.32 4.62 11.90
N TYR A 108 23.34 3.76 11.56
CA TYR A 108 23.49 2.30 11.68
C TYR A 108 24.61 1.76 10.79
N TRP A 109 24.75 2.33 9.59
CA TRP A 109 25.74 1.88 8.60
C TRP A 109 27.11 2.52 8.79
N LYS A 110 27.13 3.75 9.29
CA LYS A 110 28.34 4.50 9.59
C LYS A 110 28.05 5.46 10.72
N ASP A 111 28.65 5.21 11.87
CA ASP A 111 28.54 6.08 13.04
C ASP A 111 28.90 7.55 12.68
N GLY A 112 28.08 8.49 13.13
CA GLY A 112 28.20 9.91 12.81
C GLY A 112 28.03 10.26 11.33
N ALA A 113 27.38 9.43 10.52
CA ALA A 113 27.08 9.76 9.13
C ALA A 113 26.15 10.97 9.00
N VAL A 114 25.19 11.13 9.92
CA VAL A 114 24.24 12.23 9.92
C VAL A 114 23.99 12.73 11.34
N THR A 115 23.98 14.06 11.49
CA THR A 115 23.41 14.74 12.65
C THR A 115 21.97 15.09 12.32
N TYR A 116 21.01 14.48 13.03
CA TYR A 116 19.60 14.82 12.86
C TYR A 116 19.29 16.18 13.51
N LEU A 117 18.44 16.95 12.84
CA LEU A 117 17.96 18.25 13.32
C LEU A 117 17.21 18.08 14.64
N THR A 118 17.49 18.95 15.60
CA THR A 118 16.83 18.98 16.90
C THR A 118 16.28 20.38 17.19
N ARG A 119 15.17 20.46 17.93
CA ARG A 119 14.64 21.76 18.39
C ARG A 119 15.48 22.37 19.52
N SER A 120 16.11 21.53 20.36
CA SER A 120 16.96 21.98 21.47
C SER A 120 18.25 22.66 21.02
N ASP A 121 18.79 22.28 19.86
CA ASP A 121 19.94 22.94 19.24
C ASP A 121 19.73 23.06 17.74
N TRP A 122 18.74 23.87 17.35
CA TRP A 122 18.41 24.09 15.94
C TRP A 122 19.63 24.56 15.14
N LYS A 123 20.35 25.56 15.65
CA LYS A 123 21.48 26.16 14.94
C LYS A 123 22.66 25.20 14.78
N GLY A 124 22.99 24.41 15.82
CA GLY A 124 24.10 23.46 15.77
C GLY A 124 23.78 22.17 15.01
N THR A 125 22.51 21.81 14.88
CA THR A 125 22.06 20.59 14.19
C THR A 125 21.44 20.85 12.82
N PHE A 126 21.33 22.10 12.38
CA PHE A 126 20.85 22.43 11.05
C PHE A 126 21.82 21.89 9.99
N PRO A 127 21.35 21.07 9.02
CA PRO A 127 22.23 20.54 7.99
C PRO A 127 22.69 21.68 7.07
N THR A 128 23.99 21.96 7.06
CA THR A 128 24.58 22.99 6.18
C THR A 128 25.15 22.41 4.88
N GLU A 129 25.38 21.10 4.84
CA GLU A 129 25.96 20.38 3.71
C GLU A 129 25.22 19.06 3.45
N PRO A 130 25.15 18.58 2.19
CA PRO A 130 24.58 17.27 1.90
C PRO A 130 25.35 16.13 2.56
N VAL A 131 24.62 15.20 3.17
CA VAL A 131 25.18 13.96 3.73
C VAL A 131 25.76 13.10 2.59
N LYS A 132 26.99 12.62 2.75
CA LYS A 132 27.68 11.75 1.80
C LYS A 132 28.12 10.46 2.48
N MET A 133 27.62 9.33 1.98
CA MET A 133 27.96 8.00 2.48
C MET A 133 28.16 7.03 1.31
N THR A 134 29.18 6.20 1.39
CA THR A 134 29.40 5.10 0.45
C THR A 134 28.57 3.90 0.88
N ALA A 135 27.84 3.28 -0.06
CA ALA A 135 27.08 2.07 0.22
C ALA A 135 28.00 0.93 0.69
N THR A 136 27.64 0.28 1.79
CA THR A 136 28.35 -0.89 2.29
C THR A 136 28.06 -2.11 1.41
N GLY A 137 28.88 -3.17 1.52
CA GLY A 137 28.60 -4.43 0.81
C GLY A 137 27.23 -5.01 1.15
N LYS A 138 26.79 -4.88 2.41
CA LYS A 138 25.47 -5.34 2.84
C LYS A 138 24.34 -4.48 2.28
N MET A 139 24.52 -3.16 2.21
CA MET A 139 23.55 -2.28 1.52
C MET A 139 23.38 -2.68 0.05
N ILE A 140 24.49 -2.95 -0.64
CA ILE A 140 24.46 -3.41 -2.04
C ILE A 140 23.72 -4.75 -2.16
N GLU A 141 23.90 -5.67 -1.23
CA GLU A 141 23.16 -6.94 -1.19
C GLU A 141 21.66 -6.71 -1.01
N LEU A 142 21.25 -5.88 -0.05
CA LEU A 142 19.83 -5.57 0.20
C LEU A 142 19.17 -4.83 -0.97
N LEU A 143 19.90 -3.93 -1.62
CA LEU A 143 19.43 -3.21 -2.82
C LEU A 143 19.09 -4.13 -3.99
N LYS A 144 19.62 -5.36 -4.02
CA LYS A 144 19.24 -6.37 -5.01
C LYS A 144 17.83 -6.91 -4.82
N GLY A 145 17.18 -6.72 -3.67
CA GLY A 145 15.77 -7.07 -3.46
C GLY A 145 15.41 -8.56 -3.31
N ASP A 146 16.37 -9.47 -3.50
CA ASP A 146 16.19 -10.91 -3.22
C ASP A 146 16.31 -11.19 -1.72
N LEU A 147 15.24 -10.90 -0.97
CA LEU A 147 15.18 -10.99 0.49
C LEU A 147 14.61 -12.32 0.98
N TYR A 148 13.73 -12.94 0.20
CA TYR A 148 13.13 -14.23 0.56
C TYR A 148 14.12 -15.39 0.45
N ARG A 149 14.11 -16.30 1.44
CA ARG A 149 14.81 -17.58 1.41
C ARG A 149 13.86 -18.64 1.94
N GLN A 150 13.72 -19.73 1.19
CA GLN A 150 13.01 -20.92 1.64
C GLN A 150 13.64 -21.47 2.92
N SER A 151 12.81 -21.88 3.88
CA SER A 151 13.26 -22.53 5.11
C SER A 151 13.85 -23.91 4.82
N LYS A 152 14.78 -24.35 5.67
CA LYS A 152 15.24 -25.75 5.67
C LYS A 152 14.15 -26.73 6.09
N ASP A 153 13.18 -26.25 6.86
CA ASP A 153 12.06 -27.03 7.38
C ASP A 153 10.78 -26.78 6.54
N SER A 154 10.94 -26.27 5.31
CA SER A 154 9.84 -26.03 4.40
C SER A 154 9.09 -27.32 4.10
N LYS A 155 7.76 -27.26 4.13
CA LYS A 155 6.90 -28.36 3.73
C LYS A 155 7.01 -28.59 2.21
N SER A 156 6.69 -29.79 1.76
CA SER A 156 6.52 -30.00 0.32
C SER A 156 5.25 -29.30 -0.15
N VAL A 157 5.22 -28.86 -1.40
CA VAL A 157 4.00 -28.37 -2.06
C VAL A 157 2.88 -29.43 -2.01
N SER A 158 3.26 -30.71 -2.06
CA SER A 158 2.33 -31.84 -1.97
C SER A 158 1.68 -32.04 -0.59
N ASP A 159 2.20 -31.39 0.46
CA ASP A 159 1.59 -31.42 1.79
C ASP A 159 0.35 -30.51 1.90
N TYR A 160 0.14 -29.62 0.92
CA TYR A 160 -1.03 -28.75 0.86
C TYR A 160 -2.13 -29.36 0.00
N THR A 161 -3.35 -29.39 0.54
CA THR A 161 -4.54 -29.76 -0.24
C THR A 161 -4.88 -28.65 -1.22
N GLN A 162 -5.23 -29.02 -2.45
CA GLN A 162 -5.54 -28.12 -3.55
C GLN A 162 -6.66 -28.71 -4.41
N GLY A 163 -7.57 -27.86 -4.89
CA GLY A 163 -8.71 -28.27 -5.72
C GLY A 163 -9.68 -29.26 -5.06
N ALA A 164 -9.79 -29.24 -3.74
CA ALA A 164 -10.83 -29.97 -3.02
C ALA A 164 -12.21 -29.36 -3.28
N ASP A 165 -13.28 -30.11 -3.03
CA ASP A 165 -14.66 -29.57 -2.98
C ASP A 165 -15.15 -29.69 -1.53
N ASN A 166 -14.97 -28.62 -0.77
CA ASN A 166 -15.39 -28.49 0.62
C ASN A 166 -16.77 -27.79 0.72
N GLY A 167 -17.40 -27.48 -0.41
CA GLY A 167 -18.67 -26.78 -0.50
C GLY A 167 -18.63 -25.32 -0.06
N LEU A 168 -17.44 -24.72 0.08
CA LEU A 168 -17.28 -23.35 0.55
C LEU A 168 -17.19 -22.39 -0.63
N THR A 169 -18.01 -21.34 -0.59
CA THR A 169 -18.03 -20.27 -1.60
C THR A 169 -17.58 -18.94 -1.01
N PHE A 170 -17.12 -18.03 -1.86
CA PHE A 170 -16.65 -16.70 -1.49
C PHE A 170 -17.66 -15.96 -0.61
N VAL A 171 -18.95 -15.99 -0.97
CA VAL A 171 -19.98 -15.28 -0.19
C VAL A 171 -20.25 -15.92 1.18
N MET A 172 -20.00 -17.23 1.35
CA MET A 172 -20.11 -17.89 2.67
C MET A 172 -19.04 -17.39 3.66
N MET A 173 -17.93 -16.84 3.15
CA MET A 173 -16.81 -16.39 3.98
C MET A 173 -17.03 -15.00 4.61
N LYS A 174 -18.14 -14.32 4.29
CA LYS A 174 -18.40 -12.94 4.74
C LYS A 174 -18.49 -12.76 6.26
N ASP A 175 -19.00 -13.78 6.98
CA ASP A 175 -19.17 -13.76 8.43
C ASP A 175 -18.15 -14.64 9.16
N VAL A 176 -17.22 -15.27 8.43
CA VAL A 176 -16.18 -16.11 9.03
C VAL A 176 -15.15 -15.20 9.72
N ASP A 177 -14.85 -15.51 10.98
CA ASP A 177 -13.86 -14.78 11.77
C ASP A 177 -12.48 -14.86 11.11
N TYR A 178 -11.70 -13.79 11.17
CA TYR A 178 -10.36 -13.77 10.58
C TYR A 178 -9.45 -14.87 11.15
N ASN A 179 -9.61 -15.23 12.43
CA ASN A 179 -8.78 -16.20 13.12
C ASN A 179 -9.33 -17.65 13.04
N ASP A 180 -10.44 -17.88 12.33
CA ASP A 180 -10.92 -19.25 12.07
C ASP A 180 -10.10 -19.91 10.95
N ASP A 181 -8.87 -20.26 11.29
CA ASP A 181 -7.92 -20.88 10.36
C ASP A 181 -8.42 -22.22 9.83
N GLU A 182 -9.27 -22.95 10.55
CA GLU A 182 -9.83 -24.21 10.07
C GLU A 182 -10.74 -23.98 8.86
N THR A 183 -11.70 -23.06 8.98
CA THR A 183 -12.63 -22.74 7.90
C THR A 183 -11.91 -22.05 6.74
N TRP A 184 -10.99 -21.12 7.03
CA TRP A 184 -10.18 -20.48 5.99
C TRP A 184 -9.31 -21.48 5.22
N ASN A 185 -8.67 -22.45 5.89
CA ASN A 185 -7.87 -23.45 5.19
C ASN A 185 -8.72 -24.33 4.28
N LYS A 186 -9.90 -24.80 4.75
CA LYS A 186 -10.85 -25.56 3.89
C LYS A 186 -11.29 -24.74 2.67
N TYR A 187 -11.55 -23.46 2.85
CA TYR A 187 -11.90 -22.57 1.74
C TYR A 187 -10.74 -22.40 0.75
N LEU A 188 -9.51 -22.25 1.23
CA LEU A 188 -8.32 -22.13 0.37
C LEU A 188 -7.99 -23.44 -0.36
N ASP A 189 -8.32 -24.59 0.22
CA ASP A 189 -8.14 -25.91 -0.41
C ASP A 189 -9.01 -26.08 -1.66
N GLU A 190 -10.05 -25.28 -1.85
CA GLU A 190 -10.87 -25.25 -3.08
C GLU A 190 -10.05 -24.77 -4.30
N MET A 191 -9.01 -23.96 -4.07
CA MET A 191 -8.21 -23.33 -5.12
C MET A 191 -6.91 -24.11 -5.40
N THR A 192 -6.46 -24.05 -6.64
CA THR A 192 -5.12 -24.53 -7.04
C THR A 192 -4.09 -23.40 -7.01
N ILE A 193 -2.79 -23.72 -7.06
CA ILE A 193 -1.73 -22.71 -7.27
C ILE A 193 -2.03 -21.84 -8.51
N ASP A 194 -2.48 -22.44 -9.60
CA ASP A 194 -2.82 -21.72 -10.84
C ASP A 194 -3.91 -20.69 -10.61
N GLU A 195 -4.98 -21.06 -9.91
CA GLU A 195 -6.07 -20.13 -9.63
C GLU A 195 -5.73 -19.09 -8.56
N MET A 196 -4.92 -19.43 -7.55
CA MET A 196 -4.45 -18.45 -6.57
C MET A 196 -3.53 -17.41 -7.20
N THR A 197 -2.60 -17.84 -8.06
CA THR A 197 -1.61 -16.93 -8.66
C THR A 197 -2.22 -15.97 -9.68
N THR A 198 -3.25 -16.37 -10.44
CA THR A 198 -3.92 -15.47 -11.39
C THR A 198 -4.64 -14.30 -10.74
N GLN A 199 -4.91 -14.38 -9.43
CA GLN A 199 -5.58 -13.34 -8.65
C GLN A 199 -4.61 -12.28 -8.11
N LEU A 200 -3.30 -12.52 -8.20
CA LEU A 200 -2.28 -11.62 -7.68
C LEU A 200 -2.12 -10.34 -8.52
N SER A 201 -2.40 -10.42 -9.82
CA SER A 201 -2.20 -9.32 -10.76
C SER A 201 -3.44 -8.43 -10.81
N ASP A 202 -3.27 -7.14 -10.52
CA ASP A 202 -4.30 -6.12 -10.65
C ASP A 202 -4.07 -5.24 -11.88
N LEU A 203 -5.14 -5.00 -12.64
CA LEU A 203 -5.19 -4.05 -13.75
C LEU A 203 -6.51 -3.26 -13.68
N PHE A 204 -6.69 -2.50 -12.58
CA PHE A 204 -7.96 -1.85 -12.23
C PHE A 204 -9.07 -2.87 -11.93
N GLY A 205 -8.71 -3.91 -11.20
CA GLY A 205 -9.55 -5.06 -10.88
C GLY A 205 -8.81 -6.38 -11.06
N THR A 206 -9.39 -7.43 -10.51
CA THR A 206 -8.91 -8.81 -10.70
C THR A 206 -9.96 -9.68 -11.38
N ALA A 207 -9.49 -10.71 -12.09
CA ALA A 207 -10.35 -11.71 -12.72
C ALA A 207 -11.16 -12.51 -11.70
N GLU A 208 -12.11 -13.33 -12.16
CA GLU A 208 -12.88 -14.22 -11.31
C GLU A 208 -12.04 -15.38 -10.71
N ALA A 209 -12.49 -15.94 -9.58
CA ALA A 209 -12.04 -17.24 -9.08
C ALA A 209 -13.22 -18.21 -9.07
N ALA A 210 -13.19 -19.18 -9.98
CA ALA A 210 -14.33 -19.99 -10.32
C ALA A 210 -14.59 -21.10 -9.28
N SER A 211 -13.55 -21.73 -8.73
CA SER A 211 -13.69 -22.78 -7.71
C SER A 211 -14.54 -22.30 -6.53
N VAL A 212 -14.24 -21.09 -6.05
CA VAL A 212 -14.89 -20.47 -4.91
C VAL A 212 -16.04 -19.54 -5.29
N ASN A 213 -16.41 -19.41 -6.57
CA ASN A 213 -17.46 -18.51 -7.05
C ASN A 213 -17.24 -17.02 -6.68
N ARG A 214 -15.99 -16.57 -6.62
CA ARG A 214 -15.69 -15.13 -6.49
C ARG A 214 -15.83 -14.46 -7.85
N PRO A 215 -16.72 -13.45 -8.00
CA PRO A 215 -16.80 -12.71 -9.25
C PRO A 215 -15.56 -11.86 -9.49
N ALA A 216 -15.28 -11.57 -10.76
CA ALA A 216 -14.37 -10.49 -11.13
C ALA A 216 -14.91 -9.16 -10.60
N TYR A 217 -14.03 -8.22 -10.31
CA TYR A 217 -14.42 -6.87 -9.88
C TYR A 217 -13.55 -5.82 -10.56
N ALA A 218 -14.04 -4.58 -10.57
CA ALA A 218 -13.28 -3.42 -10.99
C ALA A 218 -12.74 -2.68 -9.75
N ALA A 219 -11.49 -2.26 -9.80
CA ALA A 219 -10.91 -1.32 -8.84
C ALA A 219 -10.88 0.07 -9.46
N GLY A 220 -11.01 1.09 -8.61
CA GLY A 220 -11.01 2.47 -9.05
C GLY A 220 -9.90 3.31 -8.45
N ASP A 221 -9.56 4.40 -9.11
CA ASP A 221 -8.50 5.29 -8.68
C ASP A 221 -9.03 6.67 -8.31
N GLY A 222 -8.53 7.19 -7.20
CA GLY A 222 -8.50 8.62 -6.95
C GLY A 222 -8.68 8.98 -5.48
N THR A 223 -7.87 9.92 -5.03
CA THR A 223 -8.18 10.66 -3.80
C THR A 223 -9.35 11.62 -4.03
N ALA A 224 -9.49 12.17 -5.24
CA ALA A 224 -10.52 13.13 -5.62
C ALA A 224 -11.74 12.52 -6.34
N SER A 225 -11.76 11.21 -6.60
CA SER A 225 -12.88 10.53 -7.26
C SER A 225 -12.77 9.03 -7.04
N VAL A 226 -13.86 8.28 -7.19
CA VAL A 226 -13.81 6.81 -7.18
C VAL A 226 -13.20 6.21 -8.44
N GLY A 227 -12.96 7.02 -9.48
CA GLY A 227 -12.35 6.61 -10.76
C GLY A 227 -12.82 5.24 -11.24
N GLY A 228 -14.08 5.16 -11.69
CA GLY A 228 -14.73 3.89 -11.99
C GLY A 228 -15.34 3.83 -13.39
N ASN A 229 -15.83 2.65 -13.74
CA ASN A 229 -16.57 2.45 -14.97
C ASN A 229 -17.98 3.02 -14.86
N THR A 230 -18.45 3.64 -15.93
CA THR A 230 -19.82 4.15 -16.04
C THR A 230 -20.67 3.19 -16.88
N TYR A 231 -21.70 2.58 -16.30
CA TYR A 231 -22.54 1.57 -16.96
C TYR A 231 -23.69 2.20 -17.77
N ALA A 232 -23.35 3.05 -18.75
CA ALA A 232 -24.33 3.87 -19.48
C ALA A 232 -25.47 3.08 -20.14
N LYS A 233 -25.17 1.87 -20.68
CA LYS A 233 -26.20 1.00 -21.27
C LYS A 233 -27.21 0.48 -20.25
N GLU A 234 -26.75 0.23 -19.02
CA GLU A 234 -27.59 -0.27 -17.94
C GLU A 234 -28.45 0.84 -17.34
N TYR A 235 -27.86 2.04 -17.18
CA TYR A 235 -28.56 3.20 -16.65
C TYR A 235 -29.44 3.94 -17.67
N GLY A 236 -29.24 3.68 -18.96
CA GLY A 236 -30.01 4.29 -20.05
C GLY A 236 -29.52 5.69 -20.45
N ASP A 237 -28.44 6.19 -19.87
CA ASP A 237 -27.83 7.49 -20.14
C ASP A 237 -26.32 7.51 -19.85
N ALA A 238 -25.62 8.52 -20.37
CA ALA A 238 -24.20 8.74 -20.11
C ALA A 238 -24.06 9.59 -18.84
N ARG A 239 -23.74 8.93 -17.72
CA ARG A 239 -23.44 9.55 -16.42
C ARG A 239 -21.99 9.30 -16.05
N ASP A 240 -21.43 10.19 -15.24
CA ASP A 240 -20.05 10.12 -14.75
C ASP A 240 -20.03 10.06 -13.21
N VAL A 241 -18.85 9.87 -12.64
CA VAL A 241 -18.58 9.99 -11.20
C VAL A 241 -18.13 11.41 -10.85
N THR A 242 -18.30 11.79 -9.59
CA THR A 242 -17.96 13.14 -9.12
C THR A 242 -16.44 13.32 -9.00
N LEU A 243 -15.96 14.50 -9.37
CA LEU A 243 -14.63 14.99 -9.03
C LEU A 243 -14.75 15.94 -7.83
N TYR A 244 -14.28 15.48 -6.69
CA TYR A 244 -14.25 16.22 -5.44
C TYR A 244 -13.08 17.22 -5.39
N PRO A 245 -13.14 18.23 -4.51
CA PRO A 245 -11.98 19.04 -4.20
C PRO A 245 -10.76 18.19 -3.80
N ALA A 246 -9.58 18.70 -4.13
CA ALA A 246 -8.30 18.18 -3.65
C ALA A 246 -8.32 18.00 -2.12
N THR A 247 -7.67 16.98 -1.58
CA THR A 247 -7.75 16.66 -0.14
C THR A 247 -7.14 17.75 0.72
N ASN A 248 -6.07 18.43 0.28
CA ASN A 248 -5.53 19.60 0.97
C ASN A 248 -6.54 20.77 1.08
N VAL A 249 -7.41 20.96 0.08
CA VAL A 249 -8.49 21.95 0.14
C VAL A 249 -9.54 21.55 1.16
N LEU A 250 -9.87 20.26 1.24
CA LEU A 250 -10.78 19.74 2.25
C LEU A 250 -10.18 19.82 3.66
N ALA A 251 -8.91 19.47 3.83
CA ALA A 251 -8.13 19.62 5.06
C ALA A 251 -8.21 21.07 5.57
N SER A 252 -8.05 22.04 4.66
CA SER A 252 -8.11 23.48 4.98
C SER A 252 -9.47 23.95 5.51
N THR A 253 -10.52 23.12 5.47
CA THR A 253 -11.81 23.44 6.08
C THR A 253 -11.85 23.18 7.59
N TRP A 254 -10.93 22.34 8.11
CA TRP A 254 -10.93 21.87 9.51
C TRP A 254 -12.28 21.33 9.97
N ASP A 255 -13.06 20.75 9.05
CA ASP A 255 -14.43 20.30 9.29
C ASP A 255 -14.58 18.79 9.05
N TYR A 256 -14.51 18.01 10.13
CA TYR A 256 -14.72 16.57 10.10
C TYR A 256 -16.11 16.16 9.60
N GLY A 257 -17.13 17.01 9.77
CA GLY A 257 -18.46 16.75 9.24
C GLY A 257 -18.47 16.76 7.71
N ARG A 258 -17.73 17.70 7.09
CA ARG A 258 -17.52 17.72 5.63
C ARG A 258 -16.70 16.55 5.13
N MET A 259 -15.65 16.16 5.86
CA MET A 259 -14.83 14.98 5.51
C MET A 259 -15.64 13.69 5.59
N GLN A 260 -16.40 13.50 6.67
CA GLN A 260 -17.31 12.36 6.82
C GLN A 260 -18.33 12.33 5.68
N ARG A 261 -18.95 13.48 5.37
CA ARG A 261 -19.97 13.55 4.32
C ARG A 261 -19.39 13.21 2.95
N ARG A 262 -18.16 13.65 2.66
CA ARG A 262 -17.46 13.24 1.44
C ARG A 262 -17.22 11.73 1.41
N GLY A 263 -16.74 11.13 2.50
CA GLY A 263 -16.53 9.68 2.56
C GLY A 263 -17.82 8.88 2.33
N GLU A 264 -18.94 9.32 2.90
CA GLU A 264 -20.26 8.74 2.63
C GLU A 264 -20.64 8.81 1.14
N LEU A 265 -20.42 9.96 0.50
CA LEU A 265 -20.72 10.18 -0.92
C LEU A 265 -19.81 9.34 -1.83
N VAL A 266 -18.51 9.30 -1.53
CA VAL A 266 -17.53 8.45 -2.21
C VAL A 266 -17.95 6.98 -2.14
N GLY A 267 -18.37 6.50 -0.96
CA GLY A 267 -18.89 5.14 -0.81
C GLY A 267 -20.18 4.88 -1.60
N GLU A 268 -21.11 5.83 -1.64
CA GLU A 268 -22.33 5.75 -2.46
C GLU A 268 -22.02 5.73 -3.96
N GLU A 269 -21.05 6.53 -4.41
CA GLU A 269 -20.60 6.55 -5.80
C GLU A 269 -19.86 5.27 -6.18
N ALA A 270 -19.11 4.67 -5.26
CA ALA A 270 -18.46 3.38 -5.49
C ALA A 270 -19.49 2.27 -5.72
N LEU A 271 -20.61 2.26 -4.96
CA LEU A 271 -21.74 1.36 -5.21
C LEU A 271 -22.36 1.60 -6.60
N TYR A 272 -22.57 2.86 -6.95
CA TYR A 272 -23.09 3.24 -8.27
C TYR A 272 -22.13 2.84 -9.41
N ALA A 273 -20.83 2.97 -9.21
CA ALA A 273 -19.78 2.58 -10.15
C ALA A 273 -19.45 1.08 -10.10
N LYS A 274 -20.13 0.29 -9.25
CA LYS A 274 -19.88 -1.15 -9.03
C LYS A 274 -18.40 -1.47 -8.76
N THR A 275 -17.76 -0.59 -8.02
CA THR A 275 -16.34 -0.63 -7.69
C THR A 275 -16.19 -0.92 -6.20
N PRO A 276 -15.95 -2.18 -5.79
CA PRO A 276 -15.83 -2.52 -4.37
C PRO A 276 -14.52 -2.05 -3.71
N VAL A 277 -13.50 -1.73 -4.51
CA VAL A 277 -12.15 -1.38 -4.05
C VAL A 277 -11.68 -0.14 -4.78
N GLY A 278 -11.02 0.79 -4.08
CA GLY A 278 -10.34 1.87 -4.77
C GLY A 278 -9.24 2.52 -3.96
N TRP A 279 -8.40 3.29 -4.64
CA TRP A 279 -7.12 3.75 -4.12
C TRP A 279 -7.15 5.25 -3.87
N GLY A 280 -7.34 5.63 -2.61
CA GLY A 280 -7.57 7.01 -2.15
C GLY A 280 -6.92 7.28 -0.79
N GLY A 281 -7.42 8.26 -0.03
CA GLY A 281 -6.91 8.58 1.30
C GLY A 281 -5.41 8.87 1.34
N GLY A 282 -5.01 10.09 0.97
CA GLY A 282 -3.61 10.49 0.90
C GLY A 282 -2.89 10.43 2.26
N GLY A 283 -2.11 9.38 2.50
CA GLY A 283 -1.44 9.13 3.79
C GLY A 283 -0.04 9.74 3.94
N ASN A 284 0.45 10.44 2.92
CA ASN A 284 1.80 11.03 2.93
C ASN A 284 1.78 12.45 3.50
N LEU A 285 2.91 12.89 4.06
CA LEU A 285 3.01 14.22 4.67
C LEU A 285 3.41 15.25 3.61
N HIS A 286 2.99 16.50 3.79
CA HIS A 286 3.57 17.64 3.06
C HIS A 286 4.97 17.97 3.59
N ARG A 287 5.92 17.02 3.52
CA ARG A 287 7.30 17.18 4.01
C ARG A 287 8.01 18.39 3.40
N THR A 288 7.65 18.72 2.17
CA THR A 288 8.17 19.88 1.44
C THR A 288 7.06 20.52 0.62
N PRO A 289 7.02 21.86 0.49
CA PRO A 289 6.05 22.54 -0.37
C PRO A 289 6.22 22.19 -1.86
N PHE A 290 7.36 21.60 -2.25
CA PHE A 290 7.64 21.16 -3.62
C PHE A 290 7.17 19.73 -3.92
N GLY A 291 6.42 19.10 -3.00
CA GLY A 291 5.85 17.78 -3.21
C GLY A 291 4.84 17.82 -4.36
N GLY A 292 5.16 17.16 -5.48
CA GLY A 292 4.33 17.20 -6.69
C GLY A 292 2.93 16.60 -6.53
N ARG A 293 2.70 15.85 -5.45
CA ARG A 293 1.40 15.24 -5.08
C ARG A 293 0.79 15.82 -3.80
N ASN A 294 1.28 16.95 -3.28
CA ASN A 294 0.69 17.54 -2.07
C ASN A 294 -0.82 17.82 -2.20
N GLY A 295 -1.32 18.09 -3.42
CA GLY A 295 -2.76 18.27 -3.65
C GLY A 295 -3.63 17.04 -3.34
N GLU A 296 -3.05 15.84 -3.31
CA GLU A 296 -3.77 14.62 -2.92
C GLU A 296 -3.48 14.16 -1.48
N TYR A 297 -2.69 14.91 -0.72
CA TYR A 297 -2.36 14.65 0.69
C TYR A 297 -2.96 15.72 1.62
N TRP A 298 -3.17 15.38 2.89
CA TRP A 298 -3.90 16.21 3.85
C TRP A 298 -3.10 17.40 4.39
N SER A 299 -1.94 17.15 4.99
CA SER A 299 -1.22 18.16 5.79
C SER A 299 0.27 17.81 5.96
N GLU A 300 1.04 18.77 6.50
CA GLU A 300 2.37 18.51 7.07
C GLU A 300 2.30 17.93 8.49
N ASP A 301 1.16 18.08 9.18
CA ASP A 301 0.93 17.56 10.52
C ASP A 301 0.40 16.11 10.47
N SER A 302 1.11 15.18 11.09
CA SER A 302 0.78 13.76 11.05
C SER A 302 -0.48 13.40 11.83
N ILE A 303 -0.87 14.18 12.84
CA ILE A 303 -2.09 13.96 13.61
C ILE A 303 -3.32 14.38 12.78
N MET A 304 -3.20 15.47 12.02
CA MET A 304 -4.22 15.87 11.06
C MET A 304 -4.40 14.80 9.98
N VAL A 305 -3.30 14.29 9.40
CA VAL A 305 -3.36 13.20 8.41
C VAL A 305 -4.00 11.93 9.01
N TYR A 306 -3.68 11.60 10.28
CA TYR A 306 -4.29 10.49 11.02
C TYR A 306 -5.82 10.64 11.11
N LEU A 307 -6.28 11.81 11.60
CA LEU A 307 -7.69 12.04 11.90
C LEU A 307 -8.52 12.21 10.62
N ASP A 308 -8.00 12.95 9.65
CA ASP A 308 -8.69 13.21 8.37
C ASP A 308 -8.93 11.90 7.61
N ASN A 309 -7.89 11.06 7.48
CA ASN A 309 -8.03 9.74 6.85
C ASN A 309 -8.98 8.84 7.64
N LEU A 310 -8.87 8.80 8.98
CA LEU A 310 -9.76 7.99 9.81
C LEU A 310 -11.23 8.36 9.58
N VAL A 311 -11.54 9.66 9.48
CA VAL A 311 -12.92 10.15 9.30
C VAL A 311 -13.46 9.84 7.90
N GLU A 312 -12.76 10.21 6.83
CA GLU A 312 -13.26 10.01 5.46
C GLU A 312 -13.35 8.52 5.10
N LEU A 313 -12.27 7.77 5.30
CA LEU A 313 -12.19 6.38 4.82
C LEU A 313 -13.09 5.44 5.63
N SER A 314 -13.25 5.67 6.94
CA SER A 314 -14.21 4.89 7.74
C SER A 314 -15.66 5.10 7.28
N ALA A 315 -16.00 6.33 6.84
CA ALA A 315 -17.32 6.62 6.30
C ALA A 315 -17.55 5.93 4.95
N ALA A 316 -16.54 5.88 4.10
CA ALA A 316 -16.56 5.15 2.83
C ALA A 316 -16.66 3.62 3.05
N GLN A 317 -15.86 3.06 3.95
CA GLN A 317 -15.86 1.63 4.31
C GLN A 317 -17.23 1.16 4.80
N LYS A 318 -17.96 1.98 5.58
CA LYS A 318 -19.33 1.68 6.04
C LYS A 318 -20.35 1.52 4.90
N LYS A 319 -20.06 2.01 3.69
CA LYS A 319 -20.87 1.81 2.49
C LYS A 319 -20.49 0.53 1.71
N GLY A 320 -19.54 -0.25 2.23
CA GLY A 320 -19.01 -1.45 1.56
C GLY A 320 -17.98 -1.11 0.48
N PHE A 321 -17.30 0.03 0.58
CA PHE A 321 -16.21 0.41 -0.32
C PHE A 321 -14.86 0.30 0.41
N ALA A 322 -14.03 -0.66 0.00
CA ALA A 322 -12.67 -0.80 0.53
C ALA A 322 -11.77 0.26 -0.10
N GLN A 323 -11.80 1.47 0.46
CA GLN A 323 -10.93 2.56 0.06
C GLN A 323 -9.55 2.38 0.72
N GLY A 324 -8.57 1.95 -0.07
CA GLY A 324 -7.21 1.75 0.39
C GLY A 324 -6.44 3.05 0.52
N VAL A 325 -6.01 3.37 1.74
CA VAL A 325 -5.12 4.50 2.05
C VAL A 325 -3.80 4.35 1.28
N LYS A 326 -3.28 5.46 0.73
CA LYS A 326 -2.03 5.46 -0.04
C LYS A 326 -1.20 6.73 0.13
N HIS A 327 0.13 6.68 0.06
CA HIS A 327 0.96 5.49 -0.11
C HIS A 327 1.60 5.16 1.24
N VAL A 328 1.55 3.90 1.63
CA VAL A 328 2.10 3.41 2.91
C VAL A 328 3.55 2.93 2.69
N ALA A 329 4.59 3.62 3.16
CA ALA A 329 4.60 4.94 3.78
C ALA A 329 5.74 5.82 3.25
N GLY A 330 5.69 7.13 3.55
CA GLY A 330 6.76 8.10 3.32
C GLY A 330 7.03 8.48 1.85
N ASN A 331 6.07 8.33 0.94
CA ASN A 331 6.21 8.73 -0.46
C ASN A 331 6.05 10.26 -0.65
N ASP A 332 6.80 11.06 0.11
CA ASP A 332 6.61 12.51 0.18
C ASP A 332 7.42 13.28 -0.90
N GLN A 333 8.07 12.57 -1.83
CA GLN A 333 8.90 13.14 -2.91
C GLN A 333 8.71 12.39 -4.22
N GLU A 334 8.28 13.11 -5.25
CA GLU A 334 8.03 12.54 -6.58
C GLU A 334 9.29 12.25 -7.38
N LEU A 335 10.30 13.13 -7.27
CA LEU A 335 11.55 12.98 -8.00
C LEU A 335 12.26 11.69 -7.54
N TYR A 336 12.46 10.77 -8.49
CA TYR A 336 13.06 9.44 -8.26
C TYR A 336 12.30 8.52 -7.29
N ARG A 337 10.99 8.75 -7.06
CA ARG A 337 10.16 7.94 -6.16
C ARG A 337 10.28 6.43 -6.40
N GLU A 338 10.45 6.03 -7.67
CA GLU A 338 10.77 4.66 -8.06
C GLU A 338 12.23 4.29 -7.75
N GLY A 339 12.55 4.05 -6.49
CA GLY A 339 13.92 3.70 -6.11
C GLY A 339 14.51 4.53 -4.98
N LEU A 340 13.88 5.65 -4.61
CA LEU A 340 14.42 6.57 -3.62
C LEU A 340 14.67 5.87 -2.28
N ASN A 341 15.92 5.95 -1.79
CA ASN A 341 16.30 5.46 -0.48
C ASN A 341 16.01 6.53 0.57
N MET A 342 15.13 6.23 1.53
CA MET A 342 14.79 7.16 2.60
C MET A 342 15.51 6.75 3.87
N PHE A 343 16.41 7.61 4.35
CA PHE A 343 17.08 7.42 5.64
C PHE A 343 16.43 8.28 6.71
N PHE A 344 16.14 7.68 7.85
CA PHE A 344 15.44 8.30 8.98
C PHE A 344 15.78 7.57 10.27
N ASN A 345 15.67 8.24 11.41
CA ASN A 345 15.59 7.54 12.69
C ASN A 345 14.15 7.06 12.90
N GLU A 346 13.98 6.05 13.76
CA GLU A 346 12.66 5.43 13.93
C GLU A 346 11.64 6.36 14.56
N GLN A 347 12.07 7.30 15.41
CA GLN A 347 11.18 8.31 15.98
C GLN A 347 10.51 9.15 14.90
N ALA A 348 11.27 9.72 13.97
CA ALA A 348 10.75 10.54 12.88
C ALA A 348 9.77 9.75 11.99
N PHE A 349 10.02 8.46 11.78
CA PHE A 349 9.13 7.62 10.98
C PHE A 349 7.85 7.24 11.73
N ARG A 350 7.95 6.84 13.01
CA ARG A 350 6.84 6.46 13.89
C ARG A 350 5.93 7.63 14.24
N GLU A 351 6.48 8.82 14.42
CA GLU A 351 5.72 10.05 14.77
C GLU A 351 5.28 10.84 13.53
N GLY A 352 5.94 10.63 12.37
CA GLY A 352 5.60 11.27 11.10
C GLY A 352 4.82 10.36 10.17
N ALA A 353 5.53 9.77 9.20
CA ALA A 353 4.92 9.04 8.08
C ALA A 353 4.03 7.85 8.50
N LEU A 354 4.40 7.11 9.55
CA LEU A 354 3.56 6.02 10.06
C LEU A 354 2.37 6.55 10.86
N LYS A 355 2.56 7.60 11.68
CA LYS A 355 1.48 8.20 12.46
C LYS A 355 0.34 8.66 11.55
N GLY A 356 0.65 9.28 10.41
CA GLY A 356 -0.37 9.76 9.47
C GLY A 356 -1.34 8.69 8.95
N VAL A 357 -0.94 7.42 8.91
CA VAL A 357 -1.79 6.32 8.42
C VAL A 357 -2.23 5.34 9.51
N GLU A 358 -1.64 5.39 10.69
CA GLU A 358 -1.90 4.45 11.78
C GLU A 358 -3.37 4.36 12.16
N GLY A 359 -4.08 5.50 12.24
CA GLY A 359 -5.47 5.55 12.70
C GLY A 359 -6.42 4.75 11.83
N ILE A 360 -6.29 4.88 10.51
CA ILE A 360 -7.13 4.16 9.56
C ILE A 360 -6.70 2.70 9.36
N VAL A 361 -5.42 2.38 9.54
CA VAL A 361 -4.89 1.02 9.38
C VAL A 361 -5.13 0.15 10.63
N SER A 362 -5.18 0.76 11.82
CA SER A 362 -5.49 0.08 13.07
C SER A 362 -7.00 -0.15 13.25
N ASN A 363 -7.35 -1.07 14.15
CA ASN A 363 -8.71 -1.21 14.70
C ASN A 363 -9.83 -1.48 13.67
N GLU A 364 -9.53 -2.27 12.63
CA GLU A 364 -10.49 -2.74 11.60
C GLU A 364 -11.19 -1.63 10.80
N ASN A 365 -10.67 -0.40 10.83
CA ASN A 365 -11.26 0.75 10.14
C ASN A 365 -11.04 0.72 8.62
N ALA A 366 -10.05 -0.02 8.13
CA ALA A 366 -9.81 -0.28 6.72
C ALA A 366 -9.49 -1.75 6.46
N THR A 367 -9.82 -2.21 5.26
CA THR A 367 -9.50 -3.56 4.78
C THR A 367 -8.59 -3.57 3.55
N ALA A 368 -8.09 -2.40 3.13
CA ALA A 368 -7.20 -2.23 1.99
C ALA A 368 -6.15 -1.16 2.26
N LEU A 369 -4.96 -1.31 1.70
CA LEU A 369 -3.92 -0.27 1.66
C LEU A 369 -3.02 -0.47 0.44
N MET A 370 -2.41 0.61 -0.02
CA MET A 370 -1.45 0.60 -1.13
C MET A 370 -0.08 1.07 -0.65
N MET A 371 0.93 0.26 -0.91
CA MET A 371 2.32 0.48 -0.49
C MET A 371 3.02 1.51 -1.38
N SER A 372 4.10 2.11 -0.88
CA SER A 372 4.88 3.09 -1.65
C SER A 372 5.93 2.51 -2.61
N PHE A 373 6.35 3.31 -3.60
CA PHE A 373 7.49 3.00 -4.48
C PHE A 373 8.86 3.08 -3.79
N ASN A 374 9.03 4.01 -2.85
CA ASN A 374 10.31 4.28 -2.22
C ASN A 374 10.80 3.09 -1.36
N ARG A 375 12.04 3.22 -0.88
CA ARG A 375 12.68 2.30 0.07
C ARG A 375 12.70 2.91 1.47
N LEU A 376 12.63 2.04 2.46
CA LEU A 376 12.93 2.33 3.86
C LEU A 376 14.38 1.94 4.09
N GLY A 377 15.25 2.92 4.29
CA GLY A 377 16.69 2.75 4.07
C GLY A 377 16.93 2.26 2.65
N VAL A 378 17.42 1.02 2.53
CA VAL A 378 17.72 0.37 1.24
C VAL A 378 16.75 -0.74 0.85
N VAL A 379 15.73 -1.01 1.66
CA VAL A 379 14.74 -2.06 1.45
C VAL A 379 13.47 -1.49 0.84
N TRP A 380 12.98 -2.07 -0.26
CA TRP A 380 11.73 -1.62 -0.89
C TRP A 380 10.55 -1.75 0.06
N SER A 381 9.70 -0.71 0.14
CA SER A 381 8.57 -0.66 1.09
C SER A 381 7.67 -1.90 1.00
N SER A 382 7.31 -2.35 -0.20
CA SER A 382 6.47 -3.54 -0.40
C SER A 382 7.18 -4.87 -0.12
N ALA A 383 8.51 -4.87 0.05
CA ALA A 383 9.29 -6.06 0.43
C ALA A 383 9.85 -5.96 1.85
N SER A 384 9.42 -4.95 2.62
CA SER A 384 9.88 -4.72 3.99
C SER A 384 9.01 -5.50 4.98
N THR A 385 9.47 -6.68 5.43
CA THR A 385 8.81 -7.44 6.51
C THR A 385 8.62 -6.60 7.78
N ALA A 386 9.55 -5.68 8.06
CA ALA A 386 9.44 -4.72 9.15
C ALA A 386 8.17 -3.86 9.03
N LEU A 387 7.87 -3.35 7.84
CA LEU A 387 6.67 -2.54 7.61
C LEU A 387 5.42 -3.40 7.45
N THR A 388 5.38 -4.29 6.45
CA THR A 388 4.16 -4.98 6.02
C THR A 388 3.67 -6.04 6.99
N THR A 389 4.58 -6.73 7.69
CA THR A 389 4.22 -7.76 8.67
C THR A 389 4.33 -7.24 10.08
N GLN A 390 5.52 -6.78 10.51
CA GLN A 390 5.75 -6.49 11.93
C GLN A 390 4.97 -5.26 12.40
N VAL A 391 4.99 -4.15 11.67
CA VAL A 391 4.20 -2.97 12.05
C VAL A 391 2.73 -3.12 11.64
N ILE A 392 2.45 -3.30 10.35
CA ILE A 392 1.07 -3.23 9.84
C ILE A 392 0.20 -4.38 10.35
N ARG A 393 0.64 -5.64 10.18
CA ARG A 393 -0.18 -6.80 10.55
C ARG A 393 -0.10 -7.14 12.04
N ASN A 394 1.09 -7.13 12.62
CA ASN A 394 1.28 -7.59 13.99
C ASN A 394 1.03 -6.46 15.01
N GLU A 395 1.74 -5.33 14.90
CA GLU A 395 1.54 -4.22 15.83
C GLU A 395 0.15 -3.58 15.63
N TRP A 396 -0.23 -3.17 14.43
CA TRP A 396 -1.53 -2.50 14.23
C TRP A 396 -2.72 -3.45 14.04
N GLY A 397 -2.48 -4.76 13.92
CA GLY A 397 -3.55 -5.74 13.79
C GLY A 397 -4.31 -5.68 12.46
N PHE A 398 -3.70 -5.12 11.40
CA PHE A 398 -4.39 -4.95 10.12
C PHE A 398 -4.82 -6.29 9.50
N LYS A 399 -6.11 -6.39 9.19
CA LYS A 399 -6.74 -7.56 8.56
C LYS A 399 -7.31 -7.16 7.20
N GLY A 400 -6.52 -7.37 6.15
CA GLY A 400 -6.97 -7.04 4.80
C GLY A 400 -5.88 -7.18 3.75
N MET A 401 -6.18 -6.61 2.59
CA MET A 401 -5.29 -6.63 1.43
C MET A 401 -4.25 -5.52 1.48
N ILE A 402 -3.04 -5.86 1.03
CA ILE A 402 -1.90 -4.97 0.87
C ILE A 402 -1.49 -5.04 -0.59
N GLU A 403 -1.73 -3.97 -1.33
CA GLU A 403 -1.36 -3.89 -2.74
C GLU A 403 -0.06 -3.10 -2.91
N THR A 404 0.80 -3.49 -3.86
CA THR A 404 1.94 -2.64 -4.26
C THR A 404 1.48 -1.41 -5.03
N ASP A 405 2.23 -0.32 -5.07
CA ASP A 405 2.08 0.65 -6.18
C ASP A 405 2.49 0.00 -7.53
N GLY A 406 2.26 0.70 -8.65
CA GLY A 406 2.39 0.19 -10.02
C GLY A 406 3.69 -0.53 -10.37
N VAL A 407 3.63 -1.85 -10.57
CA VAL A 407 4.82 -2.69 -10.85
C VAL A 407 5.25 -2.72 -12.31
N ALA A 408 4.46 -2.12 -13.20
CA ALA A 408 4.78 -2.02 -14.62
C ALA A 408 6.20 -1.49 -14.89
N GLY A 409 6.79 -2.00 -15.98
CA GLY A 409 8.14 -1.68 -16.44
C GLY A 409 9.22 -2.66 -15.97
N GLY A 410 8.97 -3.44 -14.91
CA GLY A 410 9.95 -4.34 -14.31
C GLY A 410 11.15 -3.60 -13.69
N SER A 411 11.75 -4.14 -12.63
CA SER A 411 12.99 -3.68 -11.95
C SER A 411 13.01 -4.36 -10.56
N TYR A 412 13.46 -3.66 -9.52
CA TYR A 412 13.32 -4.06 -8.11
C TYR A 412 11.87 -4.32 -7.69
N LYS A 413 10.88 -3.82 -8.44
CA LYS A 413 9.45 -4.05 -8.20
C LYS A 413 9.02 -5.49 -8.54
N SER A 414 9.89 -6.25 -9.21
CA SER A 414 9.63 -7.63 -9.68
C SER A 414 10.18 -8.73 -8.75
N HIS A 415 10.68 -8.38 -7.55
CA HIS A 415 11.04 -9.38 -6.53
C HIS A 415 9.77 -9.90 -5.84
N PHE A 416 8.88 -10.54 -6.62
CA PHE A 416 7.56 -11.01 -6.18
C PHE A 416 7.63 -12.00 -5.01
N PRO A 417 8.54 -12.99 -4.99
CA PRO A 417 8.70 -13.86 -3.81
C PRO A 417 9.03 -13.07 -2.54
N SER A 418 9.91 -12.07 -2.62
CA SER A 418 10.28 -11.23 -1.47
C SER A 418 9.11 -10.41 -0.94
N SER A 419 8.33 -9.80 -1.82
CA SER A 419 7.18 -8.98 -1.40
C SER A 419 5.99 -9.81 -0.91
N LEU A 420 5.71 -10.95 -1.55
CA LEU A 420 4.68 -11.88 -1.08
C LEU A 420 5.03 -12.41 0.32
N ALA A 421 6.26 -12.87 0.52
CA ALA A 421 6.74 -13.34 1.81
C ALA A 421 6.76 -12.23 2.89
N ALA A 422 6.92 -10.96 2.49
CA ALA A 422 6.79 -9.83 3.39
C ALA A 422 5.33 -9.54 3.78
N GLY A 423 4.33 -10.00 3.01
CA GLY A 423 2.91 -9.89 3.35
C GLY A 423 2.04 -9.08 2.37
N VAL A 424 2.59 -8.73 1.19
CA VAL A 424 1.81 -8.19 0.06
C VAL A 424 0.80 -9.22 -0.42
N THR A 425 -0.37 -8.76 -0.86
CA THR A 425 -1.43 -9.61 -1.40
C THR A 425 -1.57 -9.54 -2.91
N THR A 426 -1.51 -8.34 -3.49
CA THR A 426 -1.74 -8.09 -4.92
C THR A 426 -0.74 -7.08 -5.47
N TYR A 427 -0.61 -7.05 -6.80
CA TYR A 427 0.36 -6.26 -7.54
C TYR A 427 -0.35 -5.33 -8.53
N CYS A 428 -0.37 -4.03 -8.21
CA CYS A 428 -1.00 -3.00 -9.02
C CYS A 428 -0.28 -2.84 -10.36
N ILE A 429 -1.04 -2.74 -11.45
CA ILE A 429 -0.53 -2.56 -12.81
C ILE A 429 0.55 -3.61 -13.13
N ASP A 430 0.17 -4.89 -13.06
CA ASP A 430 1.01 -6.03 -13.47
C ASP A 430 0.59 -6.56 -14.86
N PRO A 431 1.03 -5.92 -15.96
CA PRO A 431 0.67 -6.36 -17.29
C PRO A 431 1.30 -7.72 -17.62
N GLY A 432 0.48 -8.66 -18.08
CA GLY A 432 0.95 -9.97 -18.52
C GLY A 432 1.14 -10.99 -17.39
N ASN A 433 0.60 -10.72 -16.20
CA ASN A 433 0.61 -11.60 -15.04
C ASN A 433 2.02 -12.04 -14.61
N THR A 434 2.95 -11.08 -14.54
CA THR A 434 4.35 -11.40 -14.25
C THR A 434 4.56 -11.82 -12.79
N ALA A 435 3.75 -11.30 -11.86
CA ALA A 435 3.74 -11.73 -10.47
C ALA A 435 3.29 -13.19 -10.33
N ALA A 436 2.22 -13.56 -11.04
CA ALA A 436 1.71 -14.93 -11.07
C ALA A 436 2.80 -15.91 -11.52
N ALA A 437 3.48 -15.61 -12.64
CA ALA A 437 4.56 -16.45 -13.15
C ALA A 437 5.76 -16.54 -12.18
N GLY A 438 6.21 -15.41 -11.62
CA GLY A 438 7.35 -15.37 -10.72
C GLY A 438 7.13 -16.17 -9.43
N ILE A 439 5.93 -16.07 -8.83
CA ILE A 439 5.58 -16.80 -7.62
C ILE A 439 5.32 -18.28 -7.92
N LYS A 440 4.62 -18.58 -9.02
CA LYS A 440 4.39 -19.98 -9.44
C LYS A 440 5.70 -20.72 -9.67
N ASN A 441 6.64 -20.13 -10.42
CA ASN A 441 7.94 -20.75 -10.68
C ASN A 441 8.72 -20.95 -9.37
N GLN A 442 8.67 -19.99 -8.44
CA GLN A 442 9.31 -20.17 -7.14
C GLN A 442 8.74 -21.39 -6.39
N ILE A 443 7.43 -21.59 -6.41
CA ILE A 443 6.75 -22.72 -5.77
C ILE A 443 7.11 -24.04 -6.46
N GLU A 444 6.90 -24.13 -7.77
CA GLU A 444 6.96 -25.40 -8.50
C GLU A 444 8.40 -25.85 -8.79
N ASP A 445 9.30 -24.93 -9.16
CA ASP A 445 10.67 -25.30 -9.55
C ASP A 445 11.52 -25.72 -8.33
N ASN A 446 11.11 -25.34 -7.12
CA ASN A 446 11.87 -25.57 -5.88
C ASN A 446 11.14 -26.47 -4.86
N ASP A 447 9.95 -26.97 -5.17
CA ASP A 447 9.05 -27.62 -4.18
C ASP A 447 8.91 -26.77 -2.91
N ASP A 448 8.64 -25.47 -3.10
CA ASP A 448 8.67 -24.47 -2.03
C ASP A 448 7.30 -24.31 -1.35
N GLY A 449 7.06 -25.14 -0.33
CA GLY A 449 5.84 -25.08 0.47
C GLY A 449 5.75 -23.87 1.41
N ASP A 450 6.85 -23.15 1.67
CA ASP A 450 6.79 -21.89 2.43
C ASP A 450 6.15 -20.80 1.54
N MET A 451 6.60 -20.70 0.29
CA MET A 451 6.02 -19.78 -0.69
C MET A 451 4.55 -20.09 -0.98
N LEU A 452 4.17 -21.37 -1.05
CA LEU A 452 2.75 -21.75 -1.12
C LEU A 452 1.98 -21.32 0.14
N GLY A 453 2.57 -21.47 1.33
CA GLY A 453 1.99 -20.97 2.57
C GLY A 453 1.75 -19.44 2.56
N TYR A 454 2.72 -18.68 2.04
CA TYR A 454 2.59 -17.23 1.86
C TYR A 454 1.51 -16.87 0.83
N LEU A 455 1.44 -17.59 -0.29
CA LEU A 455 0.38 -17.41 -1.29
C LEU A 455 -1.01 -17.66 -0.69
N ARG A 456 -1.17 -18.74 0.06
CA ARG A 456 -2.43 -19.08 0.77
C ARG A 456 -2.81 -18.00 1.78
N THR A 457 -1.84 -17.51 2.55
CA THR A 457 -2.05 -16.40 3.50
C THR A 457 -2.44 -15.11 2.78
N SER A 458 -1.80 -14.80 1.65
CA SER A 458 -2.17 -13.69 0.78
C SER A 458 -3.61 -13.79 0.29
N MET A 459 -4.03 -14.96 -0.19
CA MET A 459 -5.41 -15.20 -0.65
C MET A 459 -6.43 -15.09 0.47
N LYS A 460 -6.12 -15.56 1.68
CA LYS A 460 -6.96 -15.34 2.88
C LYS A 460 -7.16 -13.85 3.11
N ASN A 461 -6.09 -13.09 3.16
CA ASN A 461 -6.11 -11.64 3.40
C ASN A 461 -6.90 -10.88 2.33
N PHE A 462 -6.69 -11.26 1.07
CA PHE A 462 -7.36 -10.66 -0.07
C PHE A 462 -8.87 -10.96 -0.06
N HIS A 463 -9.25 -12.22 0.09
CA HIS A 463 -10.66 -12.62 0.14
C HIS A 463 -11.37 -12.13 1.40
N TYR A 464 -10.68 -12.07 2.55
CA TYR A 464 -11.21 -11.47 3.78
C TYR A 464 -11.62 -10.01 3.56
N ALA A 465 -10.77 -9.23 2.89
CA ALA A 465 -11.08 -7.85 2.55
C ALA A 465 -12.28 -7.76 1.60
N LEU A 466 -12.25 -8.49 0.49
CA LEU A 466 -13.29 -8.40 -0.54
C LEU A 466 -14.67 -8.86 -0.05
N THR A 467 -14.75 -9.87 0.83
CA THR A 467 -16.02 -10.36 1.37
C THR A 467 -16.73 -9.35 2.27
N ARG A 468 -16.04 -8.27 2.68
CA ARG A 468 -16.58 -7.14 3.46
C ARG A 468 -16.89 -5.91 2.61
N THR A 469 -16.89 -6.07 1.29
CA THR A 469 -17.22 -5.01 0.33
C THR A 469 -18.56 -5.25 -0.34
N SER A 470 -18.98 -4.29 -1.15
CA SER A 470 -20.16 -4.39 -2.01
C SER A 470 -20.08 -5.49 -3.07
N LEU A 471 -18.93 -6.14 -3.24
CA LEU A 471 -18.76 -7.25 -4.18
C LEU A 471 -19.70 -8.44 -3.89
N ILE A 472 -20.09 -8.62 -2.63
CA ILE A 472 -21.01 -9.69 -2.23
C ILE A 472 -22.50 -9.32 -2.44
N ASN A 473 -22.81 -8.07 -2.79
CA ASN A 473 -24.19 -7.64 -2.92
C ASN A 473 -24.91 -8.41 -4.04
N GLY A 474 -26.05 -9.02 -3.69
CA GLY A 474 -26.84 -9.83 -4.62
C GLY A 474 -26.33 -11.25 -4.84
N LEU A 475 -25.26 -11.67 -4.14
CA LEU A 475 -24.80 -13.06 -4.14
C LEU A 475 -25.46 -13.84 -3.00
N ASP A 476 -25.86 -15.07 -3.28
CA ASP A 476 -26.22 -16.07 -2.27
C ASP A 476 -25.27 -17.28 -2.36
N ALA A 477 -25.36 -18.19 -1.39
CA ALA A 477 -24.54 -19.39 -1.31
C ALA A 477 -24.62 -20.30 -2.55
N ASN A 478 -25.65 -20.16 -3.38
CA ASN A 478 -25.86 -20.93 -4.61
C ASN A 478 -25.41 -20.18 -5.87
N ALA A 479 -24.98 -18.93 -5.75
CA ALA A 479 -24.47 -18.14 -6.87
C ALA A 479 -23.25 -18.84 -7.49
N LYS A 480 -23.27 -18.95 -8.82
CA LYS A 480 -22.19 -19.58 -9.58
C LYS A 480 -21.57 -18.60 -10.55
N VAL A 481 -20.25 -18.55 -10.55
CA VAL A 481 -19.49 -17.87 -11.60
C VAL A 481 -19.45 -18.78 -12.81
N VAL A 482 -20.07 -18.35 -13.91
CA VAL A 482 -20.11 -19.12 -15.16
C VAL A 482 -19.34 -18.36 -16.23
N LYS A 483 -18.29 -18.98 -16.76
CA LYS A 483 -17.53 -18.41 -17.87
C LYS A 483 -18.30 -18.59 -19.18
N VAL A 484 -19.04 -17.55 -19.58
CA VAL A 484 -19.75 -17.54 -20.86
C VAL A 484 -18.78 -17.13 -21.97
N THR A 485 -18.44 -18.06 -22.86
CA THR A 485 -17.71 -17.74 -24.10
C THR A 485 -18.74 -17.50 -25.21
N PRO A 486 -18.89 -16.25 -25.72
CA PRO A 486 -19.85 -15.98 -26.78
C PRO A 486 -19.53 -16.76 -28.05
N TRP A 487 -20.55 -17.09 -28.84
CA TRP A 487 -20.41 -17.87 -30.08
C TRP A 487 -19.38 -17.28 -31.06
N TRP A 488 -19.28 -15.95 -31.14
CA TRP A 488 -18.37 -15.27 -32.05
C TRP A 488 -16.90 -15.49 -31.66
N ARG A 489 -16.58 -15.75 -30.38
CA ARG A 489 -15.22 -16.06 -29.94
C ARG A 489 -14.78 -17.42 -30.49
N TYR A 490 -15.68 -18.40 -30.51
CA TYR A 490 -15.43 -19.69 -31.16
C TYR A 490 -15.25 -19.54 -32.67
N ALA A 491 -15.98 -18.63 -33.33
CA ALA A 491 -15.78 -18.34 -34.74
C ALA A 491 -14.36 -17.77 -35.00
N ILE A 492 -13.88 -16.86 -34.13
CA ILE A 492 -12.50 -16.33 -34.20
C ILE A 492 -11.48 -17.46 -34.01
N PHE A 493 -11.64 -18.32 -33.00
CA PHE A 493 -10.74 -19.48 -32.81
C PHE A 493 -10.71 -20.40 -34.04
N GLY A 494 -11.84 -20.61 -34.71
CA GLY A 494 -11.90 -21.37 -35.96
C GLY A 494 -11.12 -20.70 -37.10
N VAL A 495 -11.22 -19.36 -37.22
CA VAL A 495 -10.45 -18.57 -38.19
C VAL A 495 -8.95 -18.65 -37.89
N ASP A 496 -8.55 -18.46 -36.64
CA ASP A 496 -7.15 -18.54 -36.21
C ASP A 496 -6.56 -19.93 -36.47
N ALA A 497 -7.31 -21.00 -36.15
CA ALA A 497 -6.89 -22.37 -36.45
C ALA A 497 -6.71 -22.59 -37.96
N ALA A 498 -7.61 -22.04 -38.79
CA ALA A 498 -7.46 -22.12 -40.24
C ALA A 498 -6.21 -21.38 -40.73
N PHE A 499 -5.92 -20.19 -40.23
CA PHE A 499 -4.69 -19.46 -40.54
C PHE A 499 -3.43 -20.19 -40.05
N ALA A 500 -3.45 -20.78 -38.86
CA ALA A 500 -2.34 -21.58 -38.34
C ALA A 500 -2.06 -22.80 -39.22
N LEU A 501 -3.11 -23.52 -39.65
CA LEU A 501 -3.01 -24.66 -40.57
C LEU A 501 -2.46 -24.22 -41.94
N MET A 502 -2.91 -23.08 -42.48
CA MET A 502 -2.38 -22.52 -43.72
C MET A 502 -0.89 -22.19 -43.59
N THR A 503 -0.49 -21.55 -42.49
CA THR A 503 0.91 -21.23 -42.19
C THR A 503 1.78 -22.49 -42.09
N LEU A 504 1.32 -23.53 -41.38
CA LEU A 504 1.99 -24.83 -41.33
C LEU A 504 2.10 -25.47 -42.72
N GLY A 505 1.06 -25.36 -43.54
CA GLY A 505 1.06 -25.80 -44.94
C GLY A 505 2.12 -25.07 -45.77
N CYS A 506 2.20 -23.74 -45.67
CA CYS A 506 3.23 -22.93 -46.32
C CYS A 506 4.64 -23.31 -45.85
N ALA A 507 4.84 -23.49 -44.54
CA ALA A 507 6.12 -23.92 -43.98
C ALA A 507 6.53 -25.31 -44.50
N TYR A 508 5.60 -26.25 -44.57
CA TYR A 508 5.81 -27.57 -45.15
C TYR A 508 6.18 -27.50 -46.64
N MET A 509 5.49 -26.66 -47.42
CA MET A 509 5.81 -26.45 -48.84
C MET A 509 7.21 -25.84 -49.03
N MET A 510 7.60 -24.86 -48.21
CA MET A 510 8.95 -24.29 -48.22
C MET A 510 10.02 -25.33 -47.86
N TRP A 511 9.78 -26.14 -46.82
CA TRP A 511 10.68 -27.23 -46.45
C TRP A 511 10.82 -28.28 -47.56
N ARG A 512 9.71 -28.67 -48.19
CA ARG A 512 9.70 -29.61 -49.33
C ARG A 512 10.42 -29.06 -50.56
N SER A 513 10.24 -27.77 -50.85
CA SER A 513 10.98 -27.03 -51.89
C SER A 513 12.48 -27.01 -51.62
N GLY A 514 12.90 -26.68 -50.40
CA GLY A 514 14.31 -26.67 -49.98
C GLY A 514 14.99 -28.03 -50.08
N ARG A 515 14.27 -29.13 -49.82
CA ARG A 515 14.77 -30.51 -50.04
C ARG A 515 14.95 -30.84 -51.53
N ARG A 516 14.04 -30.39 -52.40
CA ARG A 516 14.21 -30.54 -53.86
C ARG A 516 15.39 -29.73 -54.39
N GLY A 517 15.63 -28.53 -53.87
CA GLY A 517 16.78 -27.69 -54.25
C GLY A 517 18.15 -28.23 -53.80
N LYS A 518 18.23 -28.95 -52.67
CA LYS A 518 19.48 -29.61 -52.23
C LYS A 518 19.87 -30.81 -53.09
N ASN A 519 18.91 -31.52 -53.69
CA ASN A 519 19.18 -32.63 -54.61
C ASN A 519 19.54 -32.18 -56.04
N ALA A 520 19.48 -30.87 -56.34
CA ALA A 520 19.72 -30.30 -57.67
C ALA A 520 20.96 -29.39 -57.73
N ARG A 521 21.87 -29.44 -56.73
CA ARG A 521 23.15 -28.73 -56.81
C ARG A 521 24.15 -29.53 -57.64
N GLU A 522 24.23 -29.23 -58.93
CA GLU A 522 25.40 -29.56 -59.74
C GLU A 522 26.60 -28.73 -59.29
N THR A 523 27.71 -29.42 -59.01
CA THR A 523 28.99 -28.82 -58.67
C THR A 523 29.61 -28.26 -59.95
N VAL A 524 29.51 -26.95 -60.17
CA VAL A 524 30.27 -26.29 -61.25
C VAL A 524 31.70 -26.07 -60.75
N LYS A 525 32.64 -26.89 -61.23
CA LYS A 525 34.08 -26.62 -61.13
C LYS A 525 34.42 -25.52 -62.13
N VAL A 526 35.00 -24.43 -61.64
CA VAL A 526 35.65 -23.41 -62.48
C VAL A 526 37.14 -23.70 -62.45
N GLU A 527 37.69 -24.20 -63.56
CA GLU A 527 39.13 -24.28 -63.77
C GLU A 527 39.63 -22.94 -64.31
N SER A 528 40.63 -22.35 -63.64
CA SER A 528 41.32 -21.15 -64.10
C SER A 528 42.55 -21.54 -64.91
N GLU A 529 42.54 -21.27 -66.22
CA GLU A 529 43.76 -21.31 -67.03
C GLU A 529 44.60 -20.04 -66.80
N THR A 530 45.74 -20.21 -66.14
CA THR A 530 46.86 -19.27 -66.17
C THR A 530 47.56 -19.35 -67.52
N ALA A 531 47.46 -18.28 -68.32
CA ALA A 531 48.30 -18.06 -69.48
C ALA A 531 49.63 -17.40 -69.05
N THR A 532 50.74 -18.12 -69.22
CA THR A 532 52.08 -17.55 -69.33
C THR A 532 52.81 -18.16 -70.52
N GLY A 533 53.17 -17.32 -71.49
CA GLY A 533 54.45 -17.43 -72.21
C GLY A 533 54.39 -17.78 -73.71
N LYS A 534 54.25 -16.76 -74.56
CA LYS A 534 55.38 -16.20 -75.31
C LYS A 534 55.16 -14.72 -75.60
#